data_AF-A0A031LIL9-F1
#
_entry.id   AF-A0A031LIL9-F1
#
_cell.length_a   1.000
_cell.length_b   1.000
_cell.length_c   1.000
_cell.angle_alpha   90.00
_cell.angle_beta   90.00
_cell.angle_gamma   90.00
#
_symmetry.space_group_name_H-M   'P 1'
#
loop_
_entity.id
_entity.type
_entity.pdbx_description
1 polymer ?
#
loop_
_entity_poly.entity_id
_entity_poly.type
_entity_poly.pdbx_seq_one_letter_code
_entity_poly.pdbx_strand_id
1 'polypeptide(L)'
;MPNPLIIAYIVFIALMTIGIALAFDFGNRKNFTISFILLFIFYVSSSIYITLFAGSGEIILSILICIILGTIPFILRNFGKNNISLISLLIINEIIMSFTYYEILRGFSNAVISLDFYATDVPTVTVTPIGIIISLMELPNSFMFLLMIYPEIAYLCIKKKDPYPIILSSLSLAGANIASQMTHSILPLPYDPIKEANVFASIISLIFSIYFTLNFLKNKIDIGKYISFLIVDLFLSIGSVYYALTLNEIPYGIATICGIVLGIAPLKFNVIRNFKIAYLFSWIPQLLWGFSIALWYFYGLVYLSGIMFSLFYIITLITLKTWLVSK
;
A
#
# COMPACT_ATOMS: atom_id res chain seq x y z
N MET A 1 7.76 20.81 26.00
CA MET A 1 7.71 19.37 26.37
C MET A 1 6.65 18.72 25.49
N PRO A 2 6.88 17.53 24.90
CA PRO A 2 5.83 16.87 24.12
C PRO A 2 4.63 16.55 25.03
N ASN A 3 3.41 16.72 24.50
CA ASN A 3 2.17 16.43 25.21
C ASN A 3 2.20 14.95 25.69
N PRO A 4 1.88 14.65 26.97
CA PRO A 4 1.85 13.28 27.49
C PRO A 4 1.05 12.29 26.64
N LEU A 5 -0.02 12.75 25.98
CA LEU A 5 -0.83 11.95 25.06
C LEU A 5 -0.03 11.50 23.83
N ILE A 6 0.80 12.38 23.28
CA ILE A 6 1.66 12.08 22.12
C ILE A 6 2.71 11.03 22.51
N ILE A 7 3.29 11.15 23.71
CA ILE A 7 4.27 10.18 24.21
C ILE A 7 3.61 8.81 24.42
N ALA A 8 2.43 8.78 25.05
CA ALA A 8 1.67 7.55 25.24
C ALA A 8 1.32 6.89 23.90
N TYR A 9 0.96 7.68 22.89
CA TYR A 9 0.67 7.19 21.54
C TYR A 9 1.91 6.62 20.85
N ILE A 10 3.07 7.29 20.91
CA ILE A 10 4.33 6.78 20.33
C ILE A 10 4.72 5.45 20.98
N VAL A 11 4.63 5.36 22.31
CA VAL A 11 4.92 4.11 23.03
C VAL A 11 3.92 3.01 22.64
N PHE A 12 2.64 3.35 22.54
CA PHE A 12 1.60 2.42 22.11
C PHE A 12 1.91 1.86 20.72
N ILE A 13 2.14 2.70 19.70
CA ILE A 13 2.45 2.24 18.35
C ILE A 13 3.71 1.39 18.34
N ALA A 14 4.79 1.84 18.99
CA ALA A 14 6.05 1.10 18.97
C ALA A 14 5.87 -0.33 19.52
N LEU A 15 5.13 -0.48 20.62
CA LEU A 15 4.81 -1.79 21.19
C LEU A 15 3.88 -2.60 20.28
N MET A 16 2.88 -1.96 19.68
CA MET A 16 1.92 -2.60 18.79
C MET A 16 2.59 -3.10 17.51
N THR A 17 3.37 -2.28 16.81
CA THR A 17 4.13 -2.66 15.61
C THR A 17 5.06 -3.85 15.90
N ILE A 18 5.76 -3.87 17.04
CA ILE A 18 6.59 -5.02 17.45
C ILE A 18 5.72 -6.26 17.70
N GLY A 19 4.63 -6.11 18.46
CA GLY A 19 3.72 -7.21 18.80
C GLY A 19 3.05 -7.83 17.57
N ILE A 20 2.54 -6.98 16.67
CA ILE A 20 1.92 -7.35 15.40
C ILE A 20 2.92 -8.08 14.50
N ALA A 21 4.14 -7.53 14.33
CA ALA A 21 5.19 -8.19 13.54
C ALA A 21 5.52 -9.59 14.06
N LEU A 22 5.65 -9.75 15.38
CA LEU A 22 5.94 -11.04 16.02
C LEU A 22 4.77 -12.02 15.88
N ALA A 23 3.54 -11.57 16.11
CA ALA A 23 2.35 -12.39 15.96
C ALA A 23 2.17 -12.86 14.51
N PHE A 24 2.40 -11.97 13.54
CA PHE A 24 2.30 -12.31 12.13
C PHE A 24 3.41 -13.29 11.66
N ASP A 25 4.65 -13.15 12.15
CA ASP A 25 5.72 -14.13 11.89
C ASP A 25 5.39 -15.50 12.51
N PHE A 26 4.82 -15.54 13.71
CA PHE A 26 4.38 -16.80 14.34
C PHE A 26 3.33 -17.55 13.47
N GLY A 27 2.44 -16.80 12.83
CA GLY A 27 1.36 -17.34 11.99
C GLY A 27 1.88 -17.95 10.70
N ASN A 28 2.95 -17.38 10.16
CA ASN A 28 3.61 -17.89 8.97
C ASN A 28 4.42 -19.16 9.20
N ARG A 29 4.79 -19.49 10.45
CA ARG A 29 5.73 -20.59 10.73
C ARG A 29 5.07 -21.91 11.07
N LYS A 30 3.98 -21.96 11.84
CA LYS A 30 3.30 -23.22 12.21
C LYS A 30 2.01 -23.07 13.05
N ASN A 31 1.69 -21.90 13.61
CA ASN A 31 0.57 -21.80 14.55
C ASN A 31 -0.40 -20.67 14.20
N PHE A 32 -1.23 -20.96 13.21
CA PHE A 32 -2.22 -20.02 12.68
C PHE A 32 -3.18 -19.52 13.76
N THR A 33 -3.74 -20.43 14.55
CA THR A 33 -4.79 -20.11 15.52
C THR A 33 -4.31 -19.14 16.59
N ILE A 34 -3.14 -19.40 17.19
CA ILE A 34 -2.57 -18.50 18.21
C ILE A 34 -2.25 -17.14 17.60
N SER A 35 -1.68 -17.12 16.41
CA SER A 35 -1.30 -15.87 15.73
C SER A 35 -2.50 -15.01 15.39
N PHE A 36 -3.59 -15.63 14.93
CA PHE A 36 -4.84 -14.95 14.70
C PHE A 36 -5.40 -14.36 16.00
N ILE A 37 -5.37 -15.12 17.10
CA ILE A 37 -5.84 -14.64 18.40
C ILE A 37 -5.00 -13.46 18.88
N LEU A 38 -3.66 -13.54 18.77
CA LEU A 38 -2.77 -12.44 19.16
C LEU A 38 -3.02 -11.17 18.33
N LEU A 39 -3.08 -11.29 17.00
CA LEU A 39 -3.42 -10.16 16.13
C LEU A 39 -4.81 -9.60 16.39
N PHE A 40 -5.76 -10.43 16.82
CA PHE A 40 -7.09 -9.99 17.21
C PHE A 40 -7.08 -9.27 18.57
N ILE A 41 -6.27 -9.71 19.53
CA ILE A 41 -6.07 -8.99 20.79
C ILE A 41 -5.46 -7.61 20.53
N PHE A 42 -4.47 -7.53 19.64
CA PHE A 42 -3.91 -6.26 19.20
C PHE A 42 -4.97 -5.40 18.51
N TYR A 43 -5.78 -5.99 17.63
CA TYR A 43 -6.89 -5.30 16.99
C TYR A 43 -7.89 -4.71 17.99
N VAL A 44 -8.31 -5.50 18.97
CA VAL A 44 -9.21 -5.06 20.03
C VAL A 44 -8.57 -3.94 20.86
N SER A 45 -7.27 -4.04 21.13
CA SER A 45 -6.52 -3.02 21.86
C SER A 45 -6.48 -1.69 21.10
N SER A 46 -6.18 -1.72 19.79
CA SER A 46 -6.25 -0.54 18.90
C SER A 46 -7.67 0.03 18.80
N SER A 47 -8.68 -0.83 18.73
CA SER A 47 -10.10 -0.45 18.67
C SER A 47 -10.59 0.20 19.96
N ILE A 48 -10.13 -0.28 21.11
CA ILE A 48 -10.40 0.36 22.41
C ILE A 48 -9.71 1.71 22.44
N TYR A 49 -8.45 1.77 22.02
CA TYR A 49 -7.67 3.00 22.03
C TYR A 49 -8.36 4.10 21.21
N ILE A 50 -8.68 3.86 19.94
CA ILE A 50 -9.38 4.84 19.09
C ILE A 50 -10.74 5.25 19.71
N THR A 51 -11.51 4.29 20.24
CA THR A 51 -12.82 4.59 20.86
C THR A 51 -12.71 5.43 22.14
N LEU A 52 -11.62 5.31 22.90
CA LEU A 52 -11.37 6.13 24.09
C LEU A 52 -11.01 7.58 23.74
N PHE A 53 -10.42 7.81 22.57
CA PHE A 53 -10.09 9.15 22.07
C PHE A 53 -11.26 9.81 21.34
N ALA A 54 -12.27 9.04 20.95
CA ALA A 54 -13.48 9.57 20.33
C ALA A 54 -14.28 10.46 21.28
N GLY A 55 -14.80 11.58 20.77
CA GLY A 55 -15.68 12.45 21.54
C GLY A 55 -16.96 11.74 21.97
N SER A 56 -17.62 12.22 23.03
CA SER A 56 -18.81 11.54 23.61
C SER A 56 -19.95 11.27 22.62
N GLY A 57 -20.08 12.09 21.57
CA GLY A 57 -21.07 11.91 20.50
C GLY A 57 -20.63 10.96 19.37
N GLU A 58 -19.37 10.56 19.34
CA GLU A 58 -18.72 9.84 18.22
C GLU A 58 -18.32 8.41 18.60
N ILE A 59 -18.34 8.07 19.89
CA ILE A 59 -18.01 6.74 20.43
C ILE A 59 -18.76 5.62 19.70
N ILE A 60 -20.07 5.79 19.49
CA ILE A 60 -20.90 4.77 18.82
C ILE A 60 -20.41 4.54 17.39
N LEU A 61 -20.04 5.62 16.69
CA LEU A 61 -19.57 5.56 15.32
C LEU A 61 -18.19 4.88 15.23
N SER A 62 -17.27 5.23 16.15
CA SER A 62 -15.97 4.55 16.29
C SER A 62 -16.13 3.05 16.50
N ILE A 63 -17.02 2.65 17.41
CA ILE A 63 -17.31 1.23 17.68
C ILE A 63 -17.85 0.54 16.43
N LEU A 64 -18.77 1.16 15.69
CA LEU A 64 -19.33 0.58 14.46
C LEU A 64 -18.25 0.35 13.39
N ILE A 65 -17.37 1.33 13.18
CA ILE A 65 -16.23 1.17 12.25
C ILE A 65 -15.34 0.00 12.67
N CYS A 66 -14.98 -0.07 13.96
CA CYS A 66 -14.17 -1.16 14.48
C CYS A 66 -14.87 -2.53 14.39
N ILE A 67 -16.19 -2.60 14.53
CA ILE A 67 -16.90 -3.87 14.33
C ILE A 67 -16.84 -4.28 12.85
N ILE A 68 -17.18 -3.36 11.93
CA ILE A 68 -17.22 -3.62 10.50
C ILE A 68 -15.87 -4.10 9.98
N LEU A 69 -14.80 -3.34 10.26
CA LEU A 69 -13.45 -3.72 9.85
C LEU A 69 -13.03 -5.05 10.48
N GLY A 70 -13.35 -5.24 11.76
CA GLY A 70 -13.05 -6.47 12.49
C GLY A 70 -13.70 -7.71 11.87
N THR A 71 -14.87 -7.60 11.23
CA THR A 71 -15.57 -8.76 10.65
C THR A 71 -14.87 -9.37 9.43
N ILE A 72 -14.18 -8.56 8.62
CA ILE A 72 -13.52 -8.98 7.36
C ILE A 72 -12.58 -10.18 7.57
N PRO A 73 -11.59 -10.12 8.50
CA PRO A 73 -10.68 -11.23 8.74
C PRO A 73 -11.38 -12.49 9.25
N PHE A 74 -12.47 -12.38 10.03
CA PHE A 74 -13.26 -13.53 10.47
C PHE A 74 -13.99 -14.19 9.30
N ILE A 75 -14.61 -13.39 8.43
CA ILE A 75 -15.28 -13.89 7.22
C ILE A 75 -14.27 -14.67 6.36
N LEU A 76 -13.10 -14.09 6.10
CA LEU A 76 -12.03 -14.74 5.33
C LEU A 76 -11.56 -16.05 5.98
N ARG A 77 -11.43 -16.06 7.31
CA ARG A 77 -11.07 -17.26 8.08
C ARG A 77 -12.13 -18.34 7.94
N ASN A 78 -13.41 -17.99 8.05
CA ASN A 78 -14.54 -18.92 7.91
C ASN A 78 -14.62 -19.52 6.50
N PHE A 79 -14.17 -18.79 5.47
CA PHE A 79 -14.00 -19.33 4.11
C PHE A 79 -12.72 -20.17 3.92
N GLY A 80 -11.99 -20.50 4.99
CA GLY A 80 -10.75 -21.29 4.94
C GLY A 80 -9.55 -20.54 4.37
N LYS A 81 -9.66 -19.22 4.14
CA LYS A 81 -8.57 -18.37 3.62
C LYS A 81 -7.68 -17.86 4.75
N ASN A 82 -7.13 -18.79 5.52
CA ASN A 82 -6.33 -18.52 6.72
C ASN A 82 -5.23 -17.46 6.48
N ASN A 83 -4.31 -17.68 5.55
CA ASN A 83 -3.21 -16.73 5.32
C ASN A 83 -3.70 -15.32 4.95
N ILE A 84 -4.74 -15.23 4.10
CA ILE A 84 -5.32 -13.94 3.69
C ILE A 84 -6.02 -13.28 4.89
N SER A 85 -6.65 -14.07 5.76
CA SER A 85 -7.25 -13.59 7.00
C SER A 85 -6.20 -12.94 7.93
N LEU A 86 -5.03 -13.55 8.13
CA LEU A 86 -3.94 -12.91 8.90
C LEU A 86 -3.44 -11.62 8.24
N ILE A 87 -3.27 -11.62 6.93
CA ILE A 87 -2.82 -10.43 6.19
C ILE A 87 -3.85 -9.32 6.30
N SER A 88 -5.14 -9.64 6.17
CA SER A 88 -6.22 -8.66 6.32
C SER A 88 -6.26 -8.10 7.74
N LEU A 89 -6.04 -8.94 8.76
CA LEU A 89 -6.02 -8.50 10.16
C LEU A 89 -4.80 -7.63 10.46
N LEU A 90 -3.63 -7.91 9.87
CA LEU A 90 -2.46 -7.03 9.88
C LEU A 90 -2.83 -5.66 9.29
N ILE A 91 -3.30 -5.62 8.03
CA ILE A 91 -3.64 -4.36 7.34
C ILE A 91 -4.71 -3.56 8.09
N ILE A 92 -5.73 -4.23 8.62
CA ILE A 92 -6.79 -3.58 9.39
C ILE A 92 -6.28 -2.99 10.71
N ASN A 93 -5.34 -3.66 11.39
CA ASN A 93 -4.66 -3.06 12.55
C ASN A 93 -3.96 -1.76 12.15
N GLU A 94 -3.22 -1.78 11.04
CA GLU A 94 -2.51 -0.60 10.55
C GLU A 94 -3.46 0.53 10.14
N ILE A 95 -4.61 0.21 9.53
CA ILE A 95 -5.65 1.19 9.22
C ILE A 95 -6.19 1.84 10.50
N ILE A 96 -6.54 1.05 11.54
CA ILE A 96 -7.05 1.60 12.80
C ILE A 96 -5.99 2.44 13.52
N MET A 97 -4.75 1.97 13.59
CA MET A 97 -3.66 2.71 14.23
C MET A 97 -3.34 4.01 13.48
N SER A 98 -3.37 3.98 12.16
CA SER A 98 -3.24 5.17 11.32
C SER A 98 -4.42 6.12 11.54
N PHE A 99 -5.65 5.62 11.65
CA PHE A 99 -6.80 6.47 11.91
C PHE A 99 -6.74 7.13 13.29
N THR A 100 -6.24 6.40 14.29
CA THR A 100 -6.00 6.93 15.65
C THR A 100 -5.05 8.13 15.62
N TYR A 101 -4.03 8.13 14.76
CA TYR A 101 -3.14 9.29 14.59
C TYR A 101 -3.93 10.55 14.22
N TYR A 102 -4.79 10.43 13.20
CA TYR A 102 -5.60 11.54 12.72
C TYR A 102 -6.61 12.01 13.75
N GLU A 103 -7.23 11.08 14.47
CA GLU A 103 -8.13 11.40 15.58
C GLU A 103 -7.41 12.19 16.68
N ILE A 104 -6.22 11.78 17.11
CA ILE A 104 -5.45 12.52 18.14
C ILE A 104 -5.14 13.94 17.68
N LEU A 105 -4.84 14.13 16.40
CA LEU A 105 -4.47 15.45 15.87
C LEU A 105 -5.67 16.37 15.64
N ARG A 106 -6.83 15.84 15.27
CA ARG A 106 -7.94 16.64 14.73
C ARG A 106 -9.28 16.43 15.43
N GLY A 107 -9.43 15.36 16.21
CA GLY A 107 -10.70 14.82 16.67
C GLY A 107 -11.35 13.93 15.60
N PHE A 108 -12.21 12.99 16.02
CA PHE A 108 -12.73 11.93 15.15
C PHE A 108 -13.49 12.46 13.92
N SER A 109 -14.49 13.34 14.09
CA SER A 109 -15.24 13.87 12.93
C SER A 109 -14.36 14.64 11.96
N ASN A 110 -13.45 15.47 12.47
CA ASN A 110 -12.54 16.24 11.63
C ASN A 110 -11.50 15.35 10.94
N ALA A 111 -11.10 14.25 11.57
CA ALA A 111 -10.24 13.25 10.95
C ALA A 111 -10.93 12.60 9.75
N VAL A 112 -12.20 12.18 9.90
CA VAL A 112 -13.00 11.67 8.77
C VAL A 112 -13.15 12.73 7.68
N ILE A 113 -13.59 13.95 8.03
CA ILE A 113 -13.78 15.02 7.03
C ILE A 113 -12.46 15.35 6.31
N SER A 114 -11.34 15.41 7.04
CA SER A 114 -10.03 15.69 6.43
C SER A 114 -9.60 14.57 5.48
N LEU A 115 -9.75 13.31 5.88
CA LEU A 115 -9.38 12.16 5.04
C LEU A 115 -10.28 12.03 3.81
N ASP A 116 -11.59 12.29 3.94
CA ASP A 116 -12.53 12.35 2.83
C ASP A 116 -12.16 13.45 1.83
N PHE A 117 -11.80 14.63 2.34
CA PHE A 117 -11.28 15.72 1.52
C PHE A 117 -9.97 15.33 0.82
N TYR A 118 -9.01 14.74 1.53
CA TYR A 118 -7.74 14.30 0.91
C TYR A 118 -7.96 13.22 -0.16
N ALA A 119 -8.93 12.34 0.05
CA ALA A 119 -9.23 11.27 -0.89
C ALA A 119 -9.83 11.77 -2.22
N THR A 120 -10.56 12.89 -2.20
CA THR A 120 -11.44 13.29 -3.31
C THR A 120 -11.25 14.72 -3.80
N ASP A 121 -10.52 15.55 -3.05
CA ASP A 121 -10.43 17.00 -3.22
C ASP A 121 -11.82 17.71 -3.21
N VAL A 122 -12.84 17.06 -2.64
CA VAL A 122 -14.20 17.61 -2.49
C VAL A 122 -14.39 18.11 -1.06
N PRO A 123 -14.63 19.42 -0.83
CA PRO A 123 -14.80 19.95 0.51
C PRO A 123 -16.07 19.37 1.15
N THR A 124 -15.89 18.69 2.27
CA THR A 124 -17.00 18.17 3.08
C THR A 124 -17.02 18.84 4.46
N VAL A 125 -18.23 19.00 5.01
CA VAL A 125 -18.47 19.65 6.31
C VAL A 125 -19.23 18.75 7.28
N THR A 126 -19.61 17.56 6.82
CA THR A 126 -20.40 16.60 7.58
C THR A 126 -19.84 15.20 7.42
N VAL A 127 -19.88 14.44 8.52
CA VAL A 127 -19.54 13.02 8.50
C VAL A 127 -20.72 12.25 7.93
N THR A 128 -20.52 11.59 6.79
CA THR A 128 -21.51 10.71 6.17
C THR A 128 -21.00 9.27 6.13
N PRO A 129 -21.89 8.24 6.08
CA PRO A 129 -21.45 6.86 5.95
C PRO A 129 -20.54 6.60 4.75
N ILE A 130 -20.80 7.28 3.62
CA ILE A 130 -19.96 7.18 2.42
C ILE A 130 -18.61 7.86 2.65
N GLY A 131 -18.60 9.06 3.25
CA GLY A 131 -17.36 9.77 3.60
C GLY A 131 -16.47 8.98 4.56
N ILE A 132 -17.05 8.21 5.49
CA ILE A 132 -16.29 7.28 6.35
C ILE A 132 -15.61 6.20 5.52
N ILE A 133 -16.31 5.57 4.58
CA ILE A 133 -15.74 4.52 3.73
C ILE A 133 -14.59 5.09 2.90
N ILE A 134 -14.80 6.26 2.29
CA ILE A 134 -13.79 6.96 1.50
C ILE A 134 -12.56 7.29 2.37
N SER A 135 -12.78 7.84 3.56
CA SER A 135 -11.72 8.17 4.53
C SER A 135 -10.87 6.95 4.89
N LEU A 136 -11.52 5.80 5.11
CA LEU A 136 -10.81 4.56 5.43
C LEU A 136 -10.03 4.01 4.22
N MET A 137 -10.51 4.23 3.01
CA MET A 137 -9.82 3.86 1.77
C MET A 137 -8.63 4.77 1.44
N GLU A 138 -8.58 5.97 2.03
CA GLU A 138 -7.47 6.91 1.90
C GLU A 138 -6.33 6.64 2.88
N LEU A 139 -6.60 6.03 4.03
CA LEU A 139 -5.56 5.70 5.02
C LEU A 139 -4.36 4.90 4.48
N PRO A 140 -4.48 3.97 3.52
CA PRO A 140 -3.34 3.32 2.86
C PRO A 140 -2.39 4.28 2.13
N ASN A 141 -2.90 5.42 1.65
CA ASN A 141 -2.11 6.48 1.04
C ASN A 141 -1.42 7.36 2.10
N SER A 142 -1.70 7.12 3.39
CA SER A 142 -1.19 7.95 4.46
C SER A 142 0.26 7.57 4.81
N PHE A 143 1.14 8.56 4.99
CA PHE A 143 2.51 8.33 5.45
C PHE A 143 2.56 7.65 6.82
N MET A 144 1.53 7.81 7.66
CA MET A 144 1.43 7.07 8.91
C MET A 144 1.26 5.56 8.68
N PHE A 145 0.42 5.16 7.72
CA PHE A 145 0.26 3.76 7.34
C PHE A 145 1.56 3.17 6.80
N LEU A 146 2.29 3.91 5.96
CA LEU A 146 3.64 3.54 5.50
C LEU A 146 4.57 3.25 6.69
N LEU A 147 4.65 4.17 7.66
CA LEU A 147 5.57 4.06 8.79
C LEU A 147 5.30 2.84 9.68
N MET A 148 4.05 2.39 9.76
CA MET A 148 3.70 1.24 10.58
C MET A 148 3.86 -0.09 9.83
N ILE A 149 3.33 -0.19 8.60
CA ILE A 149 3.35 -1.44 7.82
C ILE A 149 4.76 -1.80 7.31
N TYR A 150 5.58 -0.80 6.97
CA TYR A 150 6.87 -1.05 6.31
C TYR A 150 7.89 -1.77 7.22
N PRO A 151 8.07 -1.39 8.51
CA PRO A 151 8.88 -2.16 9.46
C PRO A 151 8.45 -3.62 9.61
N GLU A 152 7.15 -3.91 9.60
CA GLU A 152 6.62 -5.28 9.74
C GLU A 152 6.96 -6.12 8.51
N ILE A 153 6.77 -5.56 7.31
CA ILE A 153 7.17 -6.18 6.05
C ILE A 153 8.69 -6.41 6.02
N ALA A 154 9.48 -5.43 6.45
CA ALA A 154 10.93 -5.55 6.52
C ALA A 154 11.37 -6.65 7.48
N TYR A 155 10.78 -6.70 8.68
CA TYR A 155 11.02 -7.77 9.66
C TYR A 155 10.73 -9.15 9.06
N LEU A 156 9.59 -9.31 8.37
CA LEU A 156 9.22 -10.55 7.72
C LEU A 156 10.21 -10.96 6.63
N CYS A 157 10.67 -10.02 5.81
CA CYS A 157 11.64 -10.27 4.75
C CYS A 157 12.98 -10.74 5.33
N ILE A 158 13.47 -10.09 6.38
CA ILE A 158 14.71 -10.48 7.08
C ILE A 158 14.57 -11.88 7.67
N LYS A 159 13.46 -12.18 8.34
CA LYS A 159 13.22 -13.49 8.97
C LYS A 159 13.05 -14.62 7.97
N LYS A 160 12.33 -14.38 6.88
CA LYS A 160 12.07 -15.38 5.83
C LYS A 160 13.19 -15.49 4.79
N LYS A 161 14.15 -14.56 4.79
CA LYS A 161 15.20 -14.43 3.75
C LYS A 161 14.61 -14.32 2.33
N ASP A 162 13.44 -13.70 2.21
CA ASP A 162 12.77 -13.46 0.94
C ASP A 162 12.59 -11.95 0.76
N PRO A 163 13.33 -11.30 -0.15
CA PRO A 163 13.22 -9.86 -0.38
C PRO A 163 11.98 -9.49 -1.22
N TYR A 164 11.22 -10.46 -1.74
CA TYR A 164 10.08 -10.17 -2.61
C TYR A 164 9.03 -9.25 -1.98
N PRO A 165 8.53 -9.50 -0.75
CA PRO A 165 7.49 -8.65 -0.17
C PRO A 165 7.93 -7.21 0.02
N ILE A 166 9.17 -6.96 0.47
CA ILE A 166 9.68 -5.60 0.67
C ILE A 166 9.87 -4.88 -0.66
N ILE A 167 10.36 -5.55 -1.71
CA ILE A 167 10.51 -4.94 -3.05
C ILE A 167 9.13 -4.52 -3.57
N LEU A 168 8.14 -5.41 -3.57
CA LEU A 168 6.82 -5.08 -4.12
C LEU A 168 6.09 -4.02 -3.28
N SER A 169 6.22 -4.09 -1.95
CA SER A 169 5.62 -3.10 -1.06
C SER A 169 6.30 -1.73 -1.18
N SER A 170 7.60 -1.68 -1.47
CA SER A 170 8.31 -0.42 -1.73
C SER A 170 7.75 0.29 -2.96
N LEU A 171 7.38 -0.45 -4.02
CA LEU A 171 6.71 0.14 -5.18
C LEU A 171 5.28 0.58 -4.82
N SER A 172 4.55 -0.26 -4.08
CA SER A 172 3.14 0.00 -3.70
C SER A 172 3.00 1.20 -2.77
N LEU A 173 3.97 1.41 -1.89
CA LEU A 173 4.00 2.51 -0.94
C LEU A 173 4.75 3.75 -1.47
N ALA A 174 5.32 3.68 -2.67
CA ALA A 174 5.83 4.85 -3.38
C ALA A 174 4.69 5.63 -4.07
N GLY A 175 5.00 6.79 -4.66
CA GLY A 175 4.04 7.59 -5.42
C GLY A 175 3.15 8.46 -4.52
N ALA A 176 1.86 8.56 -4.85
CA ALA A 176 0.90 9.43 -4.17
C ALA A 176 0.92 9.28 -2.63
N ASN A 177 1.20 8.07 -2.14
CA ASN A 177 1.24 7.75 -0.70
C ASN A 177 2.31 8.50 0.10
N ILE A 178 3.43 8.84 -0.53
CA ILE A 178 4.49 9.63 0.13
C ILE A 178 4.11 11.11 0.13
N ALA A 179 3.31 11.53 -0.86
CA ALA A 179 3.04 12.91 -1.14
C ALA A 179 1.77 13.46 -0.47
N SER A 180 0.66 12.70 -0.38
CA SER A 180 -0.64 13.21 0.12
C SER A 180 -0.57 13.69 1.59
N GLN A 181 0.28 13.11 2.43
CA GLN A 181 0.54 13.64 3.78
C GLN A 181 1.58 14.78 3.81
N MET A 182 2.56 14.77 2.90
CA MET A 182 3.54 15.87 2.82
C MET A 182 2.90 17.17 2.33
N THR A 183 1.91 17.10 1.42
CA THR A 183 1.10 18.24 0.97
C THR A 183 0.16 18.77 2.03
N HIS A 184 -0.53 17.89 2.77
CA HIS A 184 -1.75 18.30 3.48
C HIS A 184 -1.65 18.39 5.00
N SER A 185 -0.56 17.94 5.63
CA SER A 185 -0.54 17.84 7.10
C SER A 185 0.79 18.14 7.81
N ILE A 186 1.95 18.15 7.16
CA ILE A 186 3.23 18.17 7.90
C ILE A 186 4.16 19.34 7.53
N LEU A 187 4.21 19.76 6.26
CA LEU A 187 5.10 20.84 5.81
C LEU A 187 4.38 21.74 4.80
N PRO A 188 4.36 23.08 4.98
CA PRO A 188 3.93 23.98 3.93
C PRO A 188 4.99 23.97 2.82
N LEU A 189 4.88 23.01 1.91
CA LEU A 189 5.74 22.95 0.74
C LEU A 189 5.24 23.99 -0.29
N PRO A 190 6.16 24.72 -0.95
CA PRO A 190 5.78 25.70 -1.98
C PRO A 190 5.30 25.04 -3.28
N TYR A 191 5.30 23.71 -3.34
CA TYR A 191 4.88 22.90 -4.47
C TYR A 191 4.23 21.61 -3.97
N ASP A 192 3.51 20.95 -4.87
CA ASP A 192 2.86 19.68 -4.62
C ASP A 192 3.84 18.50 -4.83
N PRO A 193 4.32 17.81 -3.77
CA PRO A 193 5.23 16.66 -3.85
C PRO A 193 4.70 15.47 -4.65
N ILE A 194 3.41 15.44 -5.03
CA ILE A 194 2.81 14.33 -5.78
C ILE A 194 3.53 14.15 -7.12
N LYS A 195 3.93 15.27 -7.74
CA LYS A 195 4.61 15.27 -9.05
C LYS A 195 5.96 14.56 -8.96
N GLU A 196 6.74 14.84 -7.92
CA GLU A 196 8.04 14.24 -7.67
C GLU A 196 7.90 12.78 -7.24
N ALA A 197 6.89 12.47 -6.41
CA ALA A 197 6.64 11.12 -5.96
C ALA A 197 6.22 10.19 -7.11
N ASN A 198 5.43 10.68 -8.07
CA ASN A 198 5.11 9.93 -9.30
C ASN A 198 6.34 9.69 -10.18
N VAL A 199 7.25 10.66 -10.28
CA VAL A 199 8.55 10.46 -10.96
C VAL A 199 9.36 9.38 -10.24
N PHE A 200 9.45 9.44 -8.91
CA PHE A 200 10.16 8.42 -8.12
C PHE A 200 9.55 7.02 -8.28
N ALA A 201 8.22 6.90 -8.22
CA ALA A 201 7.50 5.65 -8.43
C ALA A 201 7.76 5.08 -9.83
N SER A 202 7.79 5.93 -10.87
CA SER A 202 8.11 5.49 -12.24
C SER A 202 9.53 4.93 -12.37
N ILE A 203 10.51 5.55 -11.71
CA ILE A 203 11.91 5.10 -11.73
C ILE A 203 12.02 3.75 -11.00
N ILE A 204 11.39 3.60 -9.84
CA ILE A 204 11.34 2.34 -9.10
C ILE A 204 10.66 1.26 -9.94
N SER A 205 9.52 1.58 -10.54
CA SER A 205 8.76 0.68 -11.41
C SER A 205 9.63 0.17 -12.57
N LEU A 206 10.39 1.04 -13.22
CA LEU A 206 11.29 0.66 -14.31
C LEU A 206 12.42 -0.25 -13.84
N ILE A 207 13.10 0.11 -12.73
CA ILE A 207 14.19 -0.68 -12.15
C ILE A 207 13.68 -2.07 -11.76
N PHE A 208 12.52 -2.15 -11.10
CA PHE A 208 11.91 -3.40 -10.69
C PHE A 208 11.40 -4.20 -11.88
N SER A 209 10.83 -3.57 -12.90
CA SER A 209 10.45 -4.23 -14.15
C SER A 209 11.63 -4.93 -14.80
N ILE A 210 12.78 -4.27 -14.89
CA ILE A 210 14.02 -4.87 -15.41
C ILE A 210 14.48 -6.01 -14.49
N TYR A 211 14.56 -5.79 -13.17
CA TYR A 211 14.99 -6.78 -12.19
C TYR A 211 14.13 -8.06 -12.20
N PHE A 212 12.81 -7.91 -12.13
CA PHE A 212 11.85 -9.01 -12.12
C PHE A 212 11.89 -9.77 -13.44
N THR A 213 11.94 -9.05 -14.57
CA THR A 213 12.00 -9.70 -15.88
C THR A 213 13.28 -10.52 -16.04
N LEU A 214 14.42 -9.96 -15.64
CA LEU A 214 15.71 -10.65 -15.67
C LEU A 214 15.69 -11.94 -14.86
N ASN A 215 15.21 -11.86 -13.62
CA ASN A 215 15.18 -13.00 -12.73
C ASN A 215 14.11 -14.01 -13.15
N PHE A 216 13.00 -13.58 -13.73
CA PHE A 216 12.00 -14.46 -14.33
C PHE A 216 12.56 -15.23 -15.53
N LEU A 217 13.26 -14.55 -16.46
CA LEU A 217 13.90 -15.20 -17.61
C LEU A 217 14.99 -16.20 -17.19
N LYS A 218 15.72 -15.90 -16.10
CA LYS A 218 16.71 -16.79 -15.48
C LYS A 218 16.09 -17.88 -14.58
N ASN A 219 14.75 -17.99 -14.53
CA ASN A 219 14.00 -18.92 -13.66
C ASN A 219 14.33 -18.79 -12.15
N LYS A 220 14.77 -17.63 -11.69
CA LYS A 220 15.05 -17.33 -10.27
C LYS A 220 13.81 -16.83 -9.51
N ILE A 221 12.79 -16.37 -10.24
CA ILE A 221 11.51 -15.92 -9.69
C ILE A 221 10.41 -16.77 -10.32
N ASP A 222 9.45 -17.21 -9.51
CA ASP A 222 8.30 -17.97 -9.96
C ASP A 222 7.32 -17.08 -10.74
N ILE A 223 6.55 -17.72 -11.61
CA ILE A 223 5.52 -17.04 -12.42
C ILE A 223 4.48 -16.32 -11.55
N GLY A 224 4.19 -16.85 -10.36
CA GLY A 224 3.27 -16.26 -9.39
C GLY A 224 3.73 -14.88 -8.95
N LYS A 225 4.95 -14.80 -8.42
CA LYS A 225 5.62 -13.54 -8.06
C LYS A 225 5.73 -12.58 -9.23
N TYR A 226 6.01 -13.06 -10.43
CA TYR A 226 6.12 -12.20 -11.61
C TYR A 226 4.78 -11.59 -12.03
N ILE A 227 3.72 -12.39 -12.09
CA ILE A 227 2.38 -11.92 -12.44
C ILE A 227 1.83 -11.01 -11.33
N SER A 228 2.06 -11.34 -10.06
CA SER A 228 1.74 -10.46 -8.94
C SER A 228 2.41 -9.09 -9.07
N PHE A 229 3.69 -9.05 -9.44
CA PHE A 229 4.38 -7.78 -9.72
C PHE A 229 3.72 -7.00 -10.87
N LEU A 230 3.45 -7.66 -12.01
CA LEU A 230 2.82 -7.02 -13.17
C LEU A 230 1.44 -6.44 -12.87
N ILE A 231 0.59 -7.18 -12.15
CA ILE A 231 -0.75 -6.73 -11.77
C ILE A 231 -0.66 -5.48 -10.88
N VAL A 232 0.26 -5.50 -9.91
CA VAL A 232 0.43 -4.39 -8.97
C VAL A 232 0.96 -3.15 -9.68
N ASP A 233 2.00 -3.28 -10.51
CA ASP A 233 2.56 -2.16 -11.27
C ASP A 233 1.52 -1.56 -12.25
N LEU A 234 0.71 -2.42 -12.87
CA LEU A 234 -0.40 -1.98 -13.72
C LEU A 234 -1.47 -1.22 -12.93
N PHE A 235 -1.91 -1.74 -11.78
CA PHE A 235 -2.94 -1.07 -10.98
C PHE A 235 -2.44 0.25 -10.37
N LEU A 236 -1.20 0.30 -9.90
CA LEU A 236 -0.61 1.54 -9.39
C LEU A 236 -0.47 2.59 -10.50
N SER A 237 -0.01 2.20 -11.70
CA SER A 237 0.11 3.13 -12.82
C SER A 237 -1.25 3.61 -13.34
N ILE A 238 -2.27 2.74 -13.41
CA ILE A 238 -3.66 3.15 -13.72
C ILE A 238 -4.20 4.09 -12.64
N GLY A 239 -4.01 3.75 -11.36
CA GLY A 239 -4.41 4.58 -10.23
C GLY A 239 -3.75 5.96 -10.28
N SER A 240 -2.47 6.03 -10.64
CA SER A 240 -1.73 7.28 -10.78
C SER A 240 -2.28 8.15 -11.92
N VAL A 241 -2.59 7.54 -13.07
CA VAL A 241 -3.24 8.25 -14.20
C VAL A 241 -4.63 8.76 -13.81
N TYR A 242 -5.43 7.92 -13.15
CA TYR A 242 -6.76 8.31 -12.69
C TYR A 242 -6.66 9.48 -11.71
N TYR A 243 -5.73 9.42 -10.78
CA TYR A 243 -5.48 10.48 -9.83
C TYR A 243 -5.08 11.78 -10.53
N ALA A 244 -4.13 11.73 -11.48
CA ALA A 244 -3.72 12.90 -12.25
C ALA A 244 -4.87 13.57 -13.04
N LEU A 245 -5.91 12.82 -13.39
CA LEU A 245 -7.08 13.34 -14.13
C LEU A 245 -8.20 13.85 -13.23
N THR A 246 -8.36 13.26 -12.05
CA THR A 246 -9.58 13.44 -11.23
C THR A 246 -9.32 13.98 -9.83
N LEU A 247 -8.07 14.02 -9.40
CA LEU A 247 -7.65 14.34 -8.02
C LEU A 247 -8.27 13.39 -6.97
N ASN A 248 -8.72 12.22 -7.38
CA ASN A 248 -9.21 11.17 -6.49
C ASN A 248 -8.17 10.07 -6.28
N GLU A 249 -7.74 9.89 -5.03
CA GLU A 249 -6.66 9.01 -4.61
C GLU A 249 -7.12 7.58 -4.26
N ILE A 250 -8.43 7.36 -4.15
CA ILE A 250 -9.02 6.09 -3.69
C ILE A 250 -8.53 4.89 -4.53
N PRO A 251 -8.50 4.93 -5.87
CA PRO A 251 -8.02 3.78 -6.65
C PRO A 251 -6.55 3.45 -6.39
N TYR A 252 -5.73 4.46 -6.08
CA TYR A 252 -4.33 4.27 -5.73
C TYR A 252 -4.18 3.62 -4.35
N GLY A 253 -4.99 4.02 -3.37
CA GLY A 253 -5.02 3.40 -2.03
C GLY A 253 -5.44 1.94 -2.06
N ILE A 254 -6.44 1.61 -2.89
CA ILE A 254 -6.84 0.22 -3.13
C ILE A 254 -5.70 -0.57 -3.79
N ALA A 255 -5.04 -0.01 -4.81
CA ALA A 255 -3.90 -0.64 -5.46
C ALA A 255 -2.74 -0.89 -4.48
N THR A 256 -2.52 0.02 -3.52
CA THR A 256 -1.53 -0.10 -2.45
C THR A 256 -1.82 -1.30 -1.55
N ILE A 257 -3.06 -1.45 -1.05
CA ILE A 257 -3.48 -2.61 -0.26
C ILE A 257 -3.27 -3.90 -1.08
N CYS A 258 -3.72 -3.93 -2.33
CA CYS A 258 -3.54 -5.08 -3.21
C CYS A 258 -2.05 -5.44 -3.39
N GLY A 259 -1.19 -4.43 -3.51
CA GLY A 259 0.26 -4.56 -3.62
C GLY A 259 0.89 -5.23 -2.40
N ILE A 260 0.52 -4.77 -1.20
CA ILE A 260 1.00 -5.37 0.07
C ILE A 260 0.50 -6.82 0.19
N VAL A 261 -0.78 -7.07 -0.08
CA VAL A 261 -1.36 -8.42 -0.01
C VAL A 261 -0.66 -9.38 -0.97
N LEU A 262 -0.46 -8.97 -2.23
CA LEU A 262 0.21 -9.78 -3.26
C LEU A 262 1.73 -9.89 -3.01
N GLY A 263 2.32 -8.94 -2.31
CA GLY A 263 3.72 -8.99 -1.88
C GLY A 263 3.93 -10.07 -0.83
N ILE A 264 3.04 -10.15 0.16
CA ILE A 264 3.13 -11.14 1.25
C ILE A 264 2.61 -12.51 0.81
N ALA A 265 1.55 -12.55 0.01
CA ALA A 265 0.91 -13.75 -0.50
C ALA A 265 0.76 -13.69 -2.04
N PRO A 266 1.84 -13.93 -2.79
CA PRO A 266 1.81 -13.91 -4.25
C PRO A 266 0.89 -15.00 -4.80
N LEU A 267 0.41 -14.79 -6.03
CA LEU A 267 -0.46 -15.72 -6.73
C LEU A 267 0.26 -17.07 -6.92
N LYS A 268 -0.48 -18.18 -6.74
CA LYS A 268 0.06 -19.51 -7.00
C LYS A 268 -0.53 -20.05 -8.29
N PHE A 269 0.28 -20.10 -9.34
CA PHE A 269 -0.10 -20.74 -10.61
C PHE A 269 0.52 -22.12 -10.70
N ASN A 270 -0.34 -23.14 -10.81
CA ASN A 270 0.07 -24.47 -11.23
C ASN A 270 0.07 -24.51 -12.76
N VAL A 271 1.25 -24.52 -13.37
CA VAL A 271 1.53 -24.83 -14.79
C VAL A 271 1.25 -23.72 -15.81
N ILE A 272 2.28 -23.29 -16.55
CA ILE A 272 2.51 -23.50 -18.01
C ILE A 272 3.86 -22.87 -18.37
N ARG A 273 4.78 -23.70 -18.89
CA ARG A 273 6.16 -23.39 -19.30
C ARG A 273 6.27 -22.33 -20.42
N ASN A 274 5.14 -21.94 -21.04
CA ASN A 274 5.03 -21.00 -22.16
C ASN A 274 4.55 -19.59 -21.81
N PHE A 275 4.32 -19.26 -20.52
CA PHE A 275 3.97 -17.89 -20.13
C PHE A 275 5.16 -16.92 -20.17
N LYS A 276 6.30 -17.32 -20.75
CA LYS A 276 7.44 -16.42 -20.96
C LYS A 276 7.07 -15.22 -21.81
N ILE A 277 5.99 -15.22 -22.58
CA ILE A 277 5.53 -14.00 -23.28
C ILE A 277 5.10 -12.90 -22.28
N ALA A 278 4.76 -13.24 -21.04
CA ALA A 278 4.26 -12.28 -20.07
C ALA A 278 5.21 -11.11 -19.78
N TYR A 279 6.53 -11.29 -19.98
CA TYR A 279 7.45 -10.18 -19.80
C TYR A 279 7.23 -9.04 -20.78
N LEU A 280 6.65 -9.34 -21.95
CA LEU A 280 6.25 -8.34 -22.92
C LEU A 280 5.06 -7.51 -22.45
N PHE A 281 4.49 -7.71 -21.26
CA PHE A 281 3.46 -6.81 -20.74
C PHE A 281 4.01 -5.73 -19.82
N SER A 282 5.26 -5.83 -19.35
CA SER A 282 5.82 -4.83 -18.42
C SER A 282 6.09 -3.46 -19.06
N TRP A 283 6.03 -3.30 -20.38
CA TRP A 283 6.11 -1.97 -21.01
C TRP A 283 4.84 -1.14 -20.80
N ILE A 284 3.68 -1.79 -20.58
CA ILE A 284 2.39 -1.10 -20.42
C ILE A 284 2.40 -0.22 -19.15
N PRO A 285 2.76 -0.74 -17.96
CA PRO A 285 2.93 0.11 -16.78
C PRO A 285 3.89 1.28 -16.99
N GLN A 286 5.01 1.08 -17.70
CA GLN A 286 6.00 2.15 -17.95
C GLN A 286 5.41 3.29 -18.79
N LEU A 287 4.59 2.96 -19.79
CA LEU A 287 3.86 3.99 -20.55
C LEU A 287 2.86 4.73 -19.66
N LEU A 288 2.09 4.01 -18.84
CA LEU A 288 1.08 4.62 -17.98
C LEU A 288 1.70 5.52 -16.91
N TRP A 289 2.83 5.12 -16.32
CA TRP A 289 3.59 5.97 -15.41
C TRP A 289 4.05 7.25 -16.09
N GLY A 290 4.63 7.18 -17.29
CA GLY A 290 5.03 8.39 -18.02
C GLY A 290 3.85 9.25 -18.47
N PHE A 291 2.69 8.65 -18.78
CA PHE A 291 1.47 9.38 -19.07
C PHE A 291 0.96 10.13 -17.83
N SER A 292 0.97 9.50 -16.65
CA SER A 292 0.63 10.16 -15.39
C SER A 292 1.54 11.37 -15.13
N ILE A 293 2.86 11.21 -15.28
CA ILE A 293 3.82 12.32 -15.11
C ILE A 293 3.52 13.43 -16.12
N ALA A 294 3.22 13.10 -17.38
CA ALA A 294 2.88 14.11 -18.39
C ALA A 294 1.66 14.96 -18.03
N LEU A 295 0.62 14.34 -17.46
CA LEU A 295 -0.57 15.03 -16.99
C LEU A 295 -0.24 16.02 -15.86
N TRP A 296 0.59 15.62 -14.89
CA TRP A 296 0.96 16.47 -13.75
C TRP A 296 1.79 17.71 -14.11
N TYR A 297 2.67 17.59 -15.12
CA TYR A 297 3.57 18.66 -15.53
C TYR A 297 3.03 19.53 -16.68
N PHE A 298 1.90 19.15 -17.31
CA PHE A 298 1.28 19.88 -18.43
C PHE A 298 2.28 20.30 -19.53
N TYR A 299 3.26 19.45 -19.84
CA TYR A 299 4.36 19.79 -20.72
C TYR A 299 4.53 18.75 -21.84
N GLY A 300 4.50 19.20 -23.10
CA GLY A 300 4.59 18.33 -24.28
C GLY A 300 5.83 17.43 -24.31
N LEU A 301 6.97 17.91 -23.77
CA LEU A 301 8.20 17.11 -23.66
C LEU A 301 8.11 15.99 -22.61
N VAL A 302 7.19 16.07 -21.65
CA VAL A 302 7.04 15.05 -20.60
C VAL A 302 6.22 13.86 -21.11
N TYR A 303 5.35 14.03 -22.12
CA TYR A 303 4.74 12.91 -22.83
C TYR A 303 5.79 11.97 -23.47
N LEU A 304 6.94 12.51 -23.87
CA LEU A 304 8.06 11.70 -24.36
C LEU A 304 8.67 10.84 -23.25
N SER A 305 8.55 11.18 -21.97
CA SER A 305 9.16 10.41 -20.88
C SER A 305 8.60 8.98 -20.79
N GLY A 306 7.29 8.78 -20.95
CA GLY A 306 6.68 7.43 -20.97
C GLY A 306 7.12 6.62 -22.18
N ILE A 307 7.16 7.25 -23.35
CA ILE A 307 7.67 6.63 -24.57
C ILE A 307 9.15 6.27 -24.39
N MET A 308 9.95 7.14 -23.78
CA MET A 308 11.36 6.87 -23.50
C MET A 308 11.55 5.74 -22.49
N PHE A 309 10.78 5.68 -21.40
CA PHE A 309 10.86 4.59 -20.43
C PHE A 309 10.44 3.25 -21.01
N SER A 310 9.35 3.22 -21.78
CA SER A 310 8.92 2.01 -22.47
C SER A 310 9.91 1.56 -23.54
N LEU A 311 10.46 2.48 -24.35
CA LEU A 311 11.53 2.18 -25.30
C LEU A 311 12.80 1.68 -24.60
N PHE A 312 13.20 2.31 -23.50
CA PHE A 312 14.34 1.89 -22.70
C PHE A 312 14.14 0.47 -22.16
N TYR A 313 12.94 0.15 -21.66
CA TYR A 313 12.58 -1.20 -21.25
C TYR A 313 12.63 -2.19 -22.43
N ILE A 314 12.11 -1.85 -23.60
CA ILE A 314 12.15 -2.72 -24.79
C ILE A 314 13.59 -2.95 -25.29
N ILE A 315 14.42 -1.91 -25.31
CA ILE A 315 15.84 -2.01 -25.73
C ILE A 315 16.61 -2.89 -24.75
N THR A 316 16.40 -2.70 -23.44
CA THR A 316 17.01 -3.57 -22.42
C THR A 316 16.54 -5.02 -22.57
N LEU A 317 15.27 -5.27 -22.90
CA LEU A 317 14.80 -6.62 -23.20
C LEU A 317 15.48 -7.25 -24.42
N ILE A 318 15.59 -6.51 -25.53
CA ILE A 318 16.20 -7.01 -26.77
C ILE A 318 17.65 -7.40 -26.50
N THR A 319 18.42 -6.51 -25.88
CA THR A 319 19.83 -6.75 -25.53
C THR A 319 20.00 -7.95 -24.58
N LEU A 320 19.09 -8.12 -23.62
CA LEU A 320 19.11 -9.25 -22.70
C LEU A 320 18.77 -10.59 -23.35
N LYS A 321 17.81 -10.60 -24.27
CA LYS A 321 17.46 -11.81 -25.04
C LYS A 321 18.63 -12.23 -25.91
N THR A 322 19.29 -11.30 -26.61
CA THR A 322 20.48 -11.61 -27.41
C THR A 322 21.62 -12.18 -26.57
N TRP A 323 21.82 -11.65 -25.35
CA TRP A 323 22.87 -12.16 -24.46
C TRP A 323 22.55 -13.56 -23.92
N LEU A 324 21.31 -13.82 -23.51
CA LEU A 324 20.87 -15.13 -23.01
C LEU A 324 20.86 -16.23 -24.07
N VAL A 325 20.71 -15.88 -25.35
CA VAL A 325 20.79 -16.83 -26.48
C VAL A 325 22.24 -17.12 -26.89
N SER A 326 23.18 -16.22 -26.58
CA SER A 326 24.61 -16.38 -26.88
C SER A 326 25.38 -17.27 -25.88
N LYS A 327 24.72 -17.76 -24.83
CA LYS A 327 25.26 -18.67 -23.81
C LYS A 327 24.49 -19.98 -23.80
#